data_AF-A0A3N5FTV8-F1
#
_entry.id   AF-A0A3N5FTV8-F1
#
_cell.length_a   1.000
_cell.length_b   1.000
_cell.length_c   1.000
_cell.angle_alpha   90.00
_cell.angle_beta   90.00
_cell.angle_gamma   90.00
#
_symmetry.space_group_name_H-M   'P 1'
#
loop_
_entity.id
_entity.type
_entity.pdbx_description
1 polymer ?
#
loop_
_entity_poly.entity_id
_entity_poly.type
_entity_poly.pdbx_seq_one_letter_code
_entity_poly.pdbx_strand_id
1 'polypeptide(L)'
;MICQKHGSSKNEMRLNPFTGEWIIYAPGRSNRPEDKENGPELDLPAHSYETTCPFCPGNENMLPAILTEIKGKDGKWQVRIVPNRYPAVISSEQENREFAGMYMMMKSSGNHEVIIESPLHNQAIEMMSLKEAGYLIEAYHRRYSDLAKDRKNKSVILFRNHGKAAGRSLSHPHSQIITLGIIPRAMRVRRLSSLAYRRKNLRCLLCDIIEFEQRSKIRLIYENKRFVCFVPFTAEVSFEVWIVPKTHQVDFRDIPDEEKPDFADSIIKVL
;
A
#
# COMPACT_ATOMS: atom_id res chain seq x y z
N MET A 1 -0.53 -17.74 -12.05
CA MET A 1 -0.11 -19.15 -12.25
C MET A 1 1.41 -19.24 -12.49
N ILE A 2 2.24 -18.68 -11.58
CA ILE A 2 3.70 -18.55 -11.76
C ILE A 2 4.49 -19.42 -10.76
N CYS A 3 3.89 -19.84 -9.63
CA CYS A 3 4.57 -20.70 -8.63
C CYS A 3 4.74 -22.18 -9.02
N GLN A 4 4.19 -22.65 -10.15
CA GLN A 4 4.20 -24.09 -10.46
C GLN A 4 5.33 -24.55 -11.38
N LYS A 5 6.14 -23.65 -11.95
CA LYS A 5 7.13 -24.07 -12.96
C LYS A 5 8.33 -24.84 -12.40
N HIS A 6 8.50 -24.97 -11.09
CA HIS A 6 9.45 -25.91 -10.46
C HIS A 6 8.69 -26.75 -9.42
N GLY A 7 8.12 -27.85 -9.88
CA GLY A 7 7.33 -28.79 -9.08
C GLY A 7 8.16 -29.54 -8.03
N SER A 8 8.45 -28.88 -6.91
CA SER A 8 8.65 -29.60 -5.66
C SER A 8 7.27 -29.80 -5.04
N SER A 9 6.75 -31.03 -5.09
CA SER A 9 5.57 -31.46 -4.32
C SER A 9 5.79 -31.44 -2.81
N LYS A 10 6.96 -30.98 -2.33
CA LYS A 10 7.33 -30.99 -0.92
C LYS A 10 6.88 -29.71 -0.24
N ASN A 11 6.27 -29.89 0.91
CA ASN A 11 6.09 -28.81 1.86
C ASN A 11 7.47 -28.26 2.24
N GLU A 12 7.58 -26.95 2.35
CA GLU A 12 8.82 -26.28 2.72
C GLU A 12 8.54 -25.14 3.71
N MET A 13 9.58 -24.79 4.47
CA MET A 13 9.58 -23.63 5.36
C MET A 13 10.61 -22.64 4.86
N ARG A 14 10.23 -21.38 4.73
CA ARG A 14 11.10 -20.30 4.23
C ARG A 14 11.23 -19.22 5.31
N LEU A 15 12.45 -18.85 5.64
CA LEU A 15 12.73 -17.81 6.64
C LEU A 15 12.65 -16.43 5.96
N ASN A 16 11.76 -15.57 6.44
CA ASN A 16 11.66 -14.20 5.97
C ASN A 16 12.82 -13.36 6.55
N PRO A 17 13.74 -12.83 5.71
CA PRO A 17 14.92 -12.10 6.21
C PRO A 17 14.58 -10.72 6.79
N PHE A 18 13.39 -10.18 6.53
CA PHE A 18 12.94 -8.91 7.10
C PHE A 18 12.31 -9.08 8.47
N THR A 19 11.54 -10.15 8.70
CA THR A 19 10.82 -10.35 9.98
C THR A 19 11.53 -11.32 10.91
N GLY A 20 12.37 -12.23 10.38
CA GLY A 20 12.95 -13.34 11.12
C GLY A 20 11.97 -14.49 11.38
N GLU A 21 10.81 -14.47 10.73
CA GLU A 21 9.74 -15.45 10.93
C GLU A 21 9.78 -16.53 9.83
N TRP A 22 9.41 -17.76 10.18
CA TRP A 22 9.29 -18.88 9.23
C TRP A 22 7.90 -18.92 8.63
N ILE A 23 7.83 -19.08 7.31
CA ILE A 23 6.58 -19.20 6.54
C ILE A 23 6.47 -20.61 5.98
N ILE A 24 5.31 -21.24 6.15
CA ILE A 24 5.04 -22.60 5.68
C ILE A 24 4.41 -22.54 4.29
N TYR A 25 5.04 -23.19 3.32
CA TYR A 25 4.49 -23.40 1.98
C TYR A 25 4.08 -24.86 1.85
N ALA A 26 2.78 -25.09 1.65
CA ALA A 26 2.21 -26.41 1.47
C ALA A 26 1.32 -26.43 0.21
N PRO A 27 1.91 -26.53 -1.00
CA PRO A 27 1.18 -26.45 -2.27
C PRO A 27 0.02 -27.45 -2.38
N GLY A 28 0.14 -28.62 -1.76
CA GLY A 28 -0.92 -29.64 -1.76
C GLY A 28 -2.20 -29.22 -1.03
N ARG A 29 -2.20 -28.15 -0.22
CA ARG A 29 -3.40 -27.68 0.49
C ARG A 29 -4.48 -27.12 -0.44
N SER A 30 -4.13 -26.63 -1.62
CA SER A 30 -5.11 -26.15 -2.61
C SER A 30 -5.98 -27.27 -3.19
N ASN A 31 -5.60 -28.54 -2.99
CA ASN A 31 -6.35 -29.70 -3.48
C ASN A 31 -7.31 -30.26 -2.42
N ARG A 32 -7.43 -29.60 -1.27
CA ARG A 32 -8.39 -30.01 -0.25
C ARG A 32 -9.80 -29.77 -0.79
N PRO A 33 -10.74 -30.73 -0.65
CA PRO A 33 -12.13 -30.49 -1.00
C PRO A 33 -12.67 -29.31 -0.19
N GLU A 34 -13.20 -28.30 -0.87
CA GLU A 34 -13.89 -27.16 -0.28
C GLU A 34 -15.39 -27.30 -0.55
N ASP A 35 -16.22 -27.00 0.46
CA ASP A 35 -17.62 -26.72 0.21
C ASP A 35 -17.68 -25.46 -0.66
N LYS A 36 -18.48 -25.49 -1.74
CA LYS A 36 -18.52 -24.39 -2.72
C LYS A 36 -18.93 -23.08 -2.05
N GLU A 37 -17.96 -22.23 -1.73
CA GLU A 37 -18.21 -20.80 -1.52
C GLU A 37 -18.08 -20.09 -2.87
N ASN A 38 -19.02 -19.19 -3.14
CA ASN A 38 -18.98 -18.38 -4.36
C ASN A 38 -17.67 -17.58 -4.38
N GLY A 39 -16.92 -17.69 -5.47
CA GLY A 39 -15.68 -16.92 -5.66
C GLY A 39 -15.95 -15.41 -5.55
N PRO A 40 -14.90 -14.61 -5.30
CA PRO A 40 -15.06 -13.17 -5.12
C PRO A 40 -15.70 -12.55 -6.36
N GLU A 41 -16.90 -12.02 -6.19
CA GLU A 41 -17.58 -11.22 -7.20
C GLU A 41 -16.79 -9.92 -7.39
N LEU A 42 -16.61 -9.48 -8.65
CA LEU A 42 -15.97 -8.19 -8.94
C LEU A 42 -16.78 -7.08 -8.28
N ASP A 43 -16.26 -6.54 -7.18
CA ASP A 43 -16.96 -5.60 -6.28
C ASP A 43 -16.84 -4.15 -6.75
N LEU A 44 -16.92 -3.94 -8.07
CA LEU A 44 -16.99 -2.61 -8.66
C LEU A 44 -18.43 -2.29 -9.08
N PRO A 45 -18.95 -1.12 -8.72
CA PRO A 45 -20.27 -0.68 -9.16
C PRO A 45 -20.34 -0.63 -10.69
N ALA A 46 -21.50 -0.98 -11.27
CA ALA A 46 -21.69 -0.86 -12.72
C ALA A 46 -21.74 0.61 -13.19
N HIS A 47 -22.11 1.54 -12.30
CA HIS A 47 -22.37 2.93 -12.62
C HIS A 47 -21.18 3.83 -12.30
N SER A 48 -20.89 4.79 -13.17
CA SER A 48 -19.82 5.78 -12.98
C SER A 48 -20.15 6.90 -11.99
N TYR A 49 -21.40 6.96 -11.53
CA TYR A 49 -21.90 7.94 -10.57
C TYR A 49 -22.97 7.31 -9.66
N GLU A 50 -22.96 7.69 -8.38
CA GLU A 50 -23.98 7.29 -7.41
C GLU A 50 -24.39 8.50 -6.56
N THR A 51 -25.68 8.87 -6.59
CA THR A 51 -26.21 10.08 -5.94
C THR A 51 -25.99 10.10 -4.43
N THR A 52 -26.00 8.94 -3.79
CA THR A 52 -25.82 8.80 -2.33
C THR A 52 -24.36 8.68 -1.92
N CYS A 53 -23.42 8.57 -2.88
CA CYS A 53 -22.01 8.42 -2.60
C CYS A 53 -21.38 9.78 -2.25
N PRO A 54 -20.79 9.96 -1.06
CA PRO A 54 -20.17 11.24 -0.68
C PRO A 54 -18.92 11.59 -1.49
N PHE A 55 -18.32 10.62 -2.18
CA PHE A 55 -17.08 10.81 -2.95
C PHE A 55 -17.34 11.15 -4.43
N CYS A 56 -18.59 11.00 -4.90
CA CYS A 56 -18.95 11.39 -6.25
C CYS A 56 -18.97 12.92 -6.44
N PRO A 57 -18.61 13.43 -7.64
CA PRO A 57 -18.65 14.86 -7.95
C PRO A 57 -20.04 15.47 -7.73
N GLY A 58 -20.14 16.63 -7.10
CA GLY A 58 -21.42 17.29 -6.79
C GLY A 58 -21.95 16.99 -5.38
N ASN A 59 -21.38 16.00 -4.69
CA ASN A 59 -21.71 15.66 -3.31
C ASN A 59 -20.67 16.19 -2.29
N GLU A 60 -19.92 17.25 -2.64
CA GLU A 60 -18.84 17.78 -1.80
C GLU A 60 -19.32 18.31 -0.45
N ASN A 61 -20.58 18.74 -0.36
CA ASN A 61 -21.24 19.11 0.90
C ASN A 61 -21.33 17.95 1.90
N MET A 62 -21.21 16.70 1.45
CA MET A 62 -21.17 15.52 2.30
C MET A 62 -19.78 15.23 2.88
N LEU A 63 -18.73 15.89 2.38
CA LEU A 63 -17.34 15.73 2.84
C LEU A 63 -17.06 16.63 4.05
N PRO A 64 -16.16 16.24 4.98
CA PRO A 64 -15.77 17.11 6.10
C PRO A 64 -15.05 18.39 5.64
N ALA A 65 -14.06 18.25 4.75
CA ALA A 65 -13.30 19.33 4.13
C ALA A 65 -12.46 18.75 2.97
N ILE A 66 -12.03 19.59 2.03
CA ILE A 66 -11.05 19.23 1.00
C ILE A 66 -9.68 19.75 1.42
N LEU A 67 -8.76 18.84 1.77
CA LEU A 67 -7.39 19.17 2.18
C LEU A 67 -6.46 19.38 0.99
N THR A 68 -6.66 18.58 -0.06
CA THR A 68 -5.84 18.62 -1.28
C THR A 68 -6.71 18.23 -2.47
N GLU A 69 -6.50 18.91 -3.59
CA GLU A 69 -7.17 18.64 -4.85
C GLU A 69 -6.14 18.67 -5.98
N ILE A 70 -6.01 17.55 -6.70
CA ILE A 70 -5.23 17.49 -7.93
C ILE A 70 -6.18 17.67 -9.10
N LYS A 71 -5.90 18.64 -9.97
CA LYS A 71 -6.73 18.98 -11.14
C LYS A 71 -6.10 18.49 -12.43
N GLY A 72 -6.97 18.07 -13.34
CA GLY A 72 -6.66 17.81 -14.73
C GLY A 72 -6.40 19.10 -15.51
N LYS A 73 -5.96 18.96 -16.76
CA LYS A 73 -5.74 20.11 -17.67
C LYS A 73 -7.03 20.87 -17.99
N ASP A 74 -8.19 20.21 -17.86
CA ASP A 74 -9.52 20.77 -18.04
C ASP A 74 -10.05 21.49 -16.79
N GLY A 75 -9.23 21.58 -15.73
CA GLY A 75 -9.59 22.23 -14.47
C GLY A 75 -10.48 21.40 -13.55
N LYS A 76 -10.93 20.20 -13.98
CA LYS A 76 -11.70 19.29 -13.15
C LYS A 76 -10.79 18.55 -12.19
N TRP A 77 -11.29 18.25 -11.00
CA TRP A 77 -10.53 17.46 -10.04
C TRP A 77 -10.37 16.02 -10.56
N GLN A 78 -9.26 15.39 -10.18
CA GLN A 78 -8.90 14.02 -10.55
C GLN A 78 -8.72 13.18 -9.28
N VAL A 79 -8.10 13.77 -8.26
CA VAL A 79 -7.89 13.16 -6.95
C VAL A 79 -8.16 14.18 -5.87
N ARG A 80 -8.84 13.76 -4.79
CA ARG A 80 -9.12 14.60 -3.63
C ARG A 80 -8.70 13.91 -2.35
N ILE A 81 -8.22 14.69 -1.40
CA ILE A 81 -7.85 14.21 -0.07
C ILE A 81 -8.70 14.93 0.95
N VAL A 82 -9.35 14.17 1.82
CA VAL A 82 -10.29 14.67 2.84
C VAL A 82 -9.98 14.05 4.19
N PRO A 83 -10.32 14.70 5.32
CA PRO A 83 -10.25 14.05 6.62
C PRO A 83 -11.16 12.81 6.64
N ASN A 84 -10.71 11.73 7.27
CA ASN A 84 -11.59 10.59 7.52
C ASN A 84 -12.64 11.01 8.56
N ARG A 85 -13.93 10.79 8.27
CA ARG A 85 -15.04 11.12 9.18
C ARG A 85 -14.99 10.29 10.47
N TYR A 86 -14.39 9.10 10.42
CA TYR A 86 -14.22 8.20 11.56
C TYR A 86 -12.73 7.89 11.73
N PRO A 87 -11.92 8.85 12.21
CA PRO A 87 -10.48 8.71 12.24
C PRO A 87 -10.03 7.75 13.35
N ALA A 88 -9.06 6.88 13.07
CA ALA A 88 -8.49 5.96 14.06
C ALA A 88 -7.52 6.67 15.03
N VAL A 89 -7.02 7.84 14.62
CA VAL A 89 -6.12 8.70 15.37
C VAL A 89 -6.58 10.14 15.24
N ILE A 90 -6.43 10.91 16.31
CA ILE A 90 -6.83 12.31 16.35
C ILE A 90 -5.58 13.13 16.63
N SER A 91 -5.40 14.25 15.92
CA SER A 91 -4.27 15.13 16.16
C SER A 91 -4.39 15.70 17.58
N SER A 92 -3.40 15.42 18.41
CA SER A 92 -3.32 15.93 19.78
C SER A 92 -1.99 16.64 19.98
N GLU A 93 -2.02 17.79 20.64
CA GLU A 93 -0.81 18.53 20.99
C GLU A 93 -0.01 17.87 22.13
N GLN A 94 -0.65 17.00 22.91
CA GLN A 94 -0.07 16.40 24.11
C GLN A 94 0.41 14.96 23.84
N GLU A 95 1.73 14.75 23.83
CA GLU A 95 2.35 13.42 23.84
C GLU A 95 2.51 12.87 25.27
N ASN A 96 1.49 13.03 26.12
CA ASN A 96 1.58 12.57 27.50
C ASN A 96 1.51 11.03 27.54
N ARG A 97 2.59 10.43 28.04
CA ARG A 97 2.63 9.02 28.38
C ARG A 97 2.21 8.86 29.84
N GLU A 98 1.25 7.98 30.06
CA GLU A 98 0.74 7.68 31.39
C GLU A 98 1.10 6.24 31.75
N PHE A 99 1.38 5.99 33.02
CA PHE A 99 1.69 4.66 33.53
C PHE A 99 0.59 4.19 34.47
N ALA A 100 0.09 2.99 34.24
CA ALA A 100 -0.78 2.26 35.15
C ALA A 100 -0.06 0.96 35.54
N GLY A 101 0.74 1.02 36.61
CA GLY A 101 1.64 -0.07 37.00
C GLY A 101 2.67 -0.37 35.91
N MET A 102 2.64 -1.60 35.37
CA MET A 102 3.53 -2.03 34.27
C MET A 102 3.07 -1.56 32.88
N TYR A 103 1.84 -1.06 32.77
CA TYR A 103 1.24 -0.68 31.49
C TYR A 103 1.56 0.78 31.18
N MET A 104 2.03 1.03 29.97
CA MET A 104 2.24 2.36 29.42
C MET A 104 1.13 2.68 28.44
N MET A 105 0.47 3.82 28.64
CA MET A 105 -0.62 4.33 27.81
C MET A 105 -0.21 5.67 27.20
N MET A 106 -0.77 5.98 26.04
CA MET A 106 -0.64 7.28 25.41
C MET A 106 -1.91 7.59 24.62
N LYS A 107 -2.26 8.87 24.51
CA LYS A 107 -3.33 9.29 23.60
C LYS A 107 -2.93 8.97 22.17
N SER A 108 -3.90 8.60 21.33
CA SER A 108 -3.66 8.49 19.90
C SER A 108 -3.29 9.88 19.36
N SER A 109 -2.25 9.92 18.53
CA SER A 109 -1.78 11.15 17.91
C SER A 109 -1.43 10.86 16.46
N GLY A 110 -2.03 11.64 15.56
CA GLY A 110 -1.83 11.55 14.12
C GLY A 110 -3.01 12.09 13.32
N ASN A 111 -2.94 11.93 12.02
CA ASN A 111 -3.97 12.30 11.06
C ASN A 111 -4.48 11.03 10.39
N HIS A 112 -5.79 10.95 10.13
CA HIS A 112 -6.38 9.88 9.33
C HIS A 112 -7.22 10.49 8.22
N GLU A 113 -6.85 10.21 6.98
CA GLU A 113 -7.38 10.86 5.79
C GLU A 113 -7.74 9.84 4.72
N VAL A 114 -8.71 10.19 3.89
CA VAL A 114 -9.16 9.42 2.74
C VAL A 114 -8.71 10.11 1.48
N ILE A 115 -8.17 9.33 0.54
CA ILE A 115 -7.74 9.76 -0.78
C ILE A 115 -8.73 9.19 -1.79
N ILE A 116 -9.61 10.04 -2.31
CA ILE A 116 -10.59 9.71 -3.33
C ILE A 116 -9.85 9.60 -4.67
N GLU A 117 -9.77 8.38 -5.20
CA GLU A 117 -8.84 8.00 -6.27
C GLU A 117 -9.26 8.51 -7.66
N SER A 118 -10.57 8.71 -7.88
CA SER A 118 -11.13 9.13 -9.16
C SER A 118 -12.45 9.89 -8.96
N PRO A 119 -12.87 10.78 -9.87
CA PRO A 119 -14.26 11.26 -9.93
C PRO A 119 -15.27 10.18 -10.35
N LEU A 120 -14.82 9.08 -10.94
CA LEU A 120 -15.68 8.01 -11.41
C LEU A 120 -15.85 6.93 -10.34
N HIS A 121 -17.11 6.63 -10.02
CA HIS A 121 -17.47 5.68 -8.97
C HIS A 121 -17.09 4.22 -9.27
N ASN A 122 -16.84 3.90 -10.54
CA ASN A 122 -16.53 2.57 -11.03
C ASN A 122 -15.12 2.42 -11.62
N GLN A 123 -14.23 3.41 -11.43
CA GLN A 123 -12.89 3.36 -12.01
C GLN A 123 -11.84 2.98 -10.97
N ALA A 124 -11.55 1.68 -10.88
CA ALA A 124 -10.42 1.21 -10.09
C ALA A 124 -9.06 1.58 -10.74
N ILE A 125 -7.97 1.46 -9.99
CA ILE A 125 -6.63 1.91 -10.42
C ILE A 125 -6.17 1.17 -11.68
N GLU A 126 -6.44 -0.14 -11.77
CA GLU A 126 -6.14 -1.00 -12.92
C GLU A 126 -6.88 -0.58 -14.20
N MET A 127 -7.95 0.20 -14.08
CA MET A 127 -8.73 0.74 -15.22
C MET A 127 -8.31 2.17 -15.60
N MET A 128 -7.39 2.79 -14.84
CA MET A 128 -6.91 4.13 -15.12
C MET A 128 -5.94 4.15 -16.31
N SER A 129 -6.01 5.21 -17.10
CA SER A 129 -4.89 5.57 -17.99
C SER A 129 -3.65 5.92 -17.17
N LEU A 130 -2.47 5.80 -17.79
CA LEU A 130 -1.20 6.18 -17.14
C LEU A 130 -1.21 7.63 -16.62
N LYS A 131 -1.93 8.52 -17.30
CA LYS A 131 -2.08 9.92 -16.91
C LYS A 131 -2.93 10.06 -15.64
N GLU A 132 -4.05 9.36 -15.55
CA GLU A 132 -4.93 9.37 -14.38
C GLU A 132 -4.21 8.77 -13.16
N ALA A 133 -3.56 7.62 -13.32
CA ALA A 133 -2.75 7.04 -12.26
C ALA A 133 -1.58 7.96 -11.86
N GLY A 134 -1.01 8.71 -12.82
CA GLY A 134 -0.02 9.74 -12.53
C GLY A 134 -0.53 10.83 -11.58
N TYR A 135 -1.79 11.28 -11.72
CA TYR A 135 -2.40 12.22 -10.77
C TYR A 135 -2.54 11.60 -9.37
N LEU A 136 -2.85 10.30 -9.29
CA LEU A 136 -2.94 9.58 -8.03
C LEU A 136 -1.59 9.44 -7.33
N ILE A 137 -0.54 9.04 -8.06
CA ILE A 137 0.82 8.95 -7.51
C ILE A 137 1.33 10.32 -7.06
N GLU A 138 1.01 11.38 -7.80
CA GLU A 138 1.35 12.74 -7.39
C GLU A 138 0.61 13.15 -6.10
N ALA A 139 -0.68 12.83 -5.97
CA ALA A 139 -1.43 13.08 -4.75
C ALA A 139 -0.86 12.33 -3.54
N TYR A 140 -0.50 11.04 -3.74
CA TYR A 140 0.17 10.23 -2.74
C TYR A 140 1.48 10.85 -2.30
N HIS A 141 2.35 11.19 -3.27
CA HIS A 141 3.67 11.75 -3.00
C HIS A 141 3.58 13.09 -2.25
N ARG A 142 2.75 14.03 -2.71
CA ARG A 142 2.56 15.33 -2.06
C ARG A 142 2.08 15.16 -0.63
N ARG A 143 1.00 14.40 -0.43
CA ARG A 143 0.39 14.30 0.91
C ARG A 143 1.26 13.52 1.88
N TYR A 144 1.88 12.44 1.43
CA TYR A 144 2.86 11.70 2.21
C TYR A 144 4.01 12.62 2.63
N SER A 145 4.55 13.39 1.69
CA SER A 145 5.65 14.34 1.95
C SER A 145 5.26 15.43 2.94
N ASP A 146 4.05 16.00 2.82
CA ASP A 146 3.56 17.04 3.71
C ASP A 146 3.35 16.52 5.14
N LEU A 147 2.72 15.35 5.29
CA LEU A 147 2.49 14.73 6.59
C LEU A 147 3.80 14.34 7.28
N ALA A 148 4.79 13.89 6.51
CA ALA A 148 6.10 13.49 7.03
C ALA A 148 7.01 14.68 7.42
N LYS A 149 6.64 15.93 7.10
CA LYS A 149 7.36 17.14 7.59
C LYS A 149 7.13 17.36 9.08
N ASP A 150 5.97 16.96 9.60
CA ASP A 150 5.66 17.07 11.02
C ASP A 150 6.42 15.99 11.82
N ARG A 151 7.33 16.42 12.68
CA ARG A 151 8.17 15.54 13.51
C ARG A 151 7.37 14.73 14.52
N LYS A 152 6.12 15.10 14.82
CA LYS A 152 5.21 14.29 15.65
C LYS A 152 4.82 13.00 14.93
N ASN A 153 4.73 13.02 13.61
CA ASN A 153 4.44 11.84 12.79
C ASN A 153 5.69 10.97 12.67
N LYS A 154 5.81 9.95 13.54
CA LYS A 154 6.91 8.98 13.51
C LYS A 154 6.72 7.93 12.41
N SER A 155 5.52 7.78 11.89
CA SER A 155 5.22 6.90 10.76
C SER A 155 4.08 7.50 9.93
N VAL A 156 4.19 7.36 8.62
CA VAL A 156 3.15 7.70 7.65
C VAL A 156 2.88 6.43 6.85
N ILE A 157 1.64 5.98 6.86
CA ILE A 157 1.23 4.71 6.25
C ILE A 157 0.15 5.05 5.22
N LEU A 158 0.48 4.83 3.95
CA LEU A 158 -0.44 4.89 2.83
C LEU A 158 -0.90 3.46 2.53
N PHE A 159 -2.21 3.23 2.48
CA PHE A 159 -2.78 1.90 2.25
C PHE A 159 -4.12 1.98 1.51
N ARG A 160 -4.50 0.87 0.90
CA ARG A 160 -5.75 0.72 0.14
C ARG A 160 -6.41 -0.59 0.54
N ASN A 161 -7.70 -0.53 0.87
CA ASN A 161 -8.53 -1.72 1.07
C ASN A 161 -9.49 -1.82 -0.12
N HIS A 162 -9.42 -2.92 -0.87
CA HIS A 162 -10.25 -3.13 -2.06
C HIS A 162 -11.13 -4.37 -1.91
N GLY A 163 -12.42 -4.22 -2.22
CA GLY A 163 -13.45 -5.25 -2.07
C GLY A 163 -14.03 -5.39 -0.65
N LYS A 164 -15.27 -5.85 -0.55
CA LYS A 164 -15.98 -6.14 0.72
C LYS A 164 -15.18 -7.01 1.68
N ALA A 165 -14.51 -8.05 1.17
CA ALA A 165 -13.70 -8.96 1.98
C ALA A 165 -12.51 -8.26 2.68
N ALA A 166 -12.05 -7.12 2.15
CA ALA A 166 -10.98 -6.30 2.74
C ALA A 166 -11.49 -5.25 3.74
N GLY A 167 -12.76 -5.35 4.19
CA GLY A 167 -13.35 -4.42 5.16
C GLY A 167 -13.72 -3.05 4.58
N ARG A 168 -13.95 -3.00 3.27
CA ARG A 168 -14.33 -1.77 2.55
C ARG A 168 -15.80 -1.42 2.83
N SER A 169 -16.05 -0.23 3.37
CA SER A 169 -17.42 0.27 3.65
C SER A 169 -18.04 1.04 2.48
N LEU A 170 -17.23 1.67 1.63
CA LEU A 170 -17.67 2.45 0.47
C LEU A 170 -17.08 1.88 -0.82
N SER A 171 -17.95 1.61 -1.81
CA SER A 171 -17.59 1.04 -3.12
C SER A 171 -16.89 2.01 -4.07
N HIS A 172 -16.86 3.31 -3.76
CA HIS A 172 -16.13 4.30 -4.52
C HIS A 172 -14.61 4.13 -4.33
N PRO A 173 -13.78 4.09 -5.39
CA PRO A 173 -12.33 3.89 -5.33
C PRO A 173 -11.63 4.89 -4.41
N HIS A 174 -11.03 4.39 -3.33
CA HIS A 174 -10.32 5.23 -2.37
C HIS A 174 -9.18 4.48 -1.69
N SER A 175 -8.15 5.25 -1.38
CA SER A 175 -7.06 4.87 -0.49
C SER A 175 -7.14 5.67 0.80
N GLN A 176 -6.30 5.33 1.76
CA GLN A 176 -6.23 6.00 3.05
C GLN A 176 -4.78 6.28 3.40
N ILE A 177 -4.56 7.39 4.09
CA ILE A 177 -3.27 7.73 4.67
C ILE A 177 -3.44 8.03 6.15
N ILE A 178 -2.64 7.38 6.96
CA ILE A 178 -2.65 7.52 8.42
C ILE A 178 -1.26 7.86 8.92
N THR A 179 -1.16 8.83 9.82
CA THR A 179 0.07 9.13 10.55
C THR A 179 -0.01 8.66 11.98
N LEU A 180 1.12 8.26 12.56
CA LEU A 180 1.19 7.76 13.92
C LEU A 180 2.33 8.44 14.67
N GLY A 181 2.08 8.80 15.94
CA GLY A 181 3.10 9.23 16.89
C GLY A 181 4.10 8.15 17.33
N ILE A 182 4.01 6.94 16.77
CA ILE A 182 4.86 5.78 17.08
C ILE A 182 5.33 5.09 15.80
N ILE A 183 6.39 4.27 15.92
CA ILE A 183 6.81 3.34 14.86
C ILE A 183 6.18 1.96 15.11
N PRO A 184 5.26 1.50 14.24
CA PRO A 184 4.66 0.16 14.36
C PRO A 184 5.70 -0.95 14.46
N ARG A 185 5.36 -2.03 15.17
CA ARG A 185 6.27 -3.19 15.33
C ARG A 185 6.73 -3.73 13.98
N ALA A 186 5.82 -3.89 13.01
CA ALA A 186 6.13 -4.39 11.68
C ALA A 186 7.26 -3.59 11.00
N MET A 187 7.15 -2.26 10.98
CA MET A 187 8.20 -1.40 10.40
C MET A 187 9.52 -1.47 11.19
N ARG A 188 9.43 -1.47 12.52
CA ARG A 188 10.61 -1.51 13.41
C ARG A 188 11.40 -2.80 13.26
N VAL A 189 10.74 -3.96 13.21
CA VAL A 189 11.41 -5.26 13.02
C VAL A 189 12.12 -5.29 11.67
N ARG A 190 11.43 -4.92 10.57
CA ARG A 190 12.02 -4.90 9.22
C ARG A 190 13.25 -3.98 9.13
N ARG A 191 13.20 -2.82 9.80
CA ARG A 191 14.33 -1.90 9.93
C ARG A 191 15.51 -2.53 10.67
N LEU A 192 15.26 -3.15 11.82
CA LEU A 192 16.33 -3.77 12.62
C LEU A 192 17.01 -4.92 11.88
N SER A 193 16.24 -5.80 11.23
CA SER A 193 16.78 -6.90 10.41
C SER A 193 17.60 -6.39 9.23
N SER A 194 17.11 -5.35 8.54
CA SER A 194 17.83 -4.73 7.43
C SER A 194 19.14 -4.06 7.88
N LEU A 195 19.17 -3.43 9.06
CA LEU A 195 20.40 -2.88 9.66
C LEU A 195 21.39 -3.97 10.05
N ALA A 196 20.91 -5.08 10.63
CA ALA A 196 21.75 -6.22 10.97
C ALA A 196 22.38 -6.84 9.72
N TYR A 197 21.59 -7.02 8.65
CA TYR A 197 22.07 -7.49 7.36
C TYR A 197 23.14 -6.53 6.78
N ARG A 198 22.87 -5.22 6.77
CA ARG A 198 23.82 -4.23 6.25
C ARG A 198 25.13 -4.21 7.03
N ARG A 199 25.09 -4.34 8.36
CA ARG A 199 26.31 -4.41 9.18
C ARG A 199 27.17 -5.63 8.86
N LYS A 200 26.55 -6.76 8.54
CA LYS A 200 27.25 -8.01 8.21
C LYS A 200 27.78 -8.04 6.77
N ASN A 201 26.98 -7.55 5.81
CA ASN A 201 27.24 -7.75 4.38
C ASN A 201 27.67 -6.46 3.66
N LEU A 202 27.67 -5.32 4.33
CA LEU A 202 27.95 -3.98 3.77
C LEU A 202 27.04 -3.59 2.59
N ARG A 203 25.92 -4.28 2.42
CA ARG A 203 24.94 -4.12 1.34
C ARG A 203 23.52 -4.00 1.87
N CYS A 204 22.62 -3.48 1.04
CA CYS A 204 21.19 -3.38 1.37
C CYS A 204 20.49 -4.71 1.12
N LEU A 205 19.78 -5.23 2.13
CA LEU A 205 19.03 -6.48 2.05
C LEU A 205 18.06 -6.50 0.86
N LEU A 206 17.27 -5.44 0.68
CA LEU A 206 16.29 -5.37 -0.41
C LEU A 206 16.96 -5.29 -1.79
N CYS A 207 18.10 -4.59 -1.91
CA CYS A 207 18.83 -4.54 -3.18
C CYS A 207 19.38 -5.91 -3.57
N ASP A 208 19.89 -6.69 -2.61
CA ASP A 208 20.39 -8.05 -2.88
C ASP A 208 19.24 -9.00 -3.25
N ILE A 209 18.05 -8.83 -2.66
CA ILE A 209 16.84 -9.56 -3.07
C ILE A 209 16.45 -9.19 -4.50
N ILE A 210 16.39 -7.90 -4.85
CA ILE A 210 16.08 -7.43 -6.21
C ILE A 210 17.06 -8.04 -7.23
N GLU A 211 18.36 -7.96 -6.95
CA GLU A 211 19.41 -8.50 -7.83
C GLU A 211 19.23 -10.01 -8.06
N PHE A 212 18.88 -10.76 -7.01
CA PHE A 212 18.60 -12.19 -7.10
C PHE A 212 17.33 -12.50 -7.91
N GLU A 213 16.23 -11.79 -7.65
CA GLU A 213 14.96 -12.01 -8.34
C GLU A 213 15.06 -11.66 -9.83
N GLN A 214 15.75 -10.57 -10.18
CA GLN A 214 15.99 -10.19 -11.57
C GLN A 214 16.90 -11.18 -12.33
N ARG A 215 17.91 -11.76 -11.66
CA ARG A 215 18.77 -12.79 -12.24
C ARG A 215 18.03 -14.11 -12.46
N SER A 216 17.27 -14.55 -11.45
CA SER A 216 16.58 -15.84 -11.51
C SER A 216 15.35 -15.82 -12.42
N LYS A 217 14.62 -14.69 -12.46
CA LYS A 217 13.36 -14.50 -13.21
C LYS A 217 12.25 -15.51 -12.86
N ILE A 218 12.40 -16.28 -11.79
CA ILE A 218 11.46 -17.36 -11.43
C ILE A 218 10.14 -16.78 -10.86
N ARG A 219 10.22 -15.72 -10.06
CA ARG A 219 9.06 -15.08 -9.40
C ARG A 219 8.75 -13.68 -9.92
N LEU A 220 9.42 -13.28 -11.00
CA LEU A 220 9.21 -12.00 -11.65
C LEU A 220 7.83 -11.99 -12.33
N ILE A 221 7.05 -10.94 -12.07
CA ILE A 221 5.72 -10.74 -12.66
C ILE A 221 5.79 -9.67 -13.75
N TYR A 222 6.40 -8.53 -13.42
CA TYR A 222 6.49 -7.38 -14.30
C TYR A 222 7.78 -6.59 -14.01
N GLU A 223 8.33 -5.95 -15.02
CA GLU A 223 9.53 -5.12 -14.87
C GLU A 223 9.50 -4.02 -15.93
N ASN A 224 9.62 -2.76 -15.50
CA ASN A 224 9.82 -1.62 -16.40
C ASN A 224 11.19 -0.99 -16.18
N LYS A 225 11.42 0.24 -16.65
CA LYS A 225 12.74 0.88 -16.56
C LYS A 225 13.21 1.03 -15.11
N ARG A 226 12.31 1.40 -14.18
CA ARG A 226 12.67 1.84 -12.82
C ARG A 226 12.17 0.92 -11.72
N PHE A 227 11.17 0.07 -11.99
CA PHE A 227 10.56 -0.80 -11.00
C PHE A 227 10.62 -2.27 -11.41
N VAL A 228 10.66 -3.12 -10.39
CA VAL A 228 10.57 -4.57 -10.50
C VAL A 228 9.40 -5.05 -9.64
N CYS A 229 8.58 -5.93 -10.22
CA CYS A 229 7.40 -6.50 -9.57
C CYS A 229 7.54 -8.01 -9.49
N PHE A 230 7.51 -8.58 -8.29
CA PHE A 230 7.75 -10.00 -8.09
C PHE A 230 6.99 -10.55 -6.88
N VAL A 231 6.73 -11.85 -6.88
CA VAL A 231 6.26 -12.56 -5.68
C VAL A 231 7.46 -12.75 -4.76
N PRO A 232 7.46 -12.22 -3.52
CA PRO A 232 8.57 -12.44 -2.61
C PRO A 232 8.75 -13.94 -2.34
N PHE A 233 10.01 -14.39 -2.24
CA PHE A 233 10.30 -15.78 -1.86
C PHE A 233 9.62 -16.20 -0.54
N THR A 234 9.38 -15.21 0.33
CA THR A 234 8.72 -15.32 1.63
C THR A 234 7.41 -14.53 1.66
N ALA A 235 6.59 -14.67 0.60
CA ALA A 235 5.20 -14.23 0.58
C ALA A 235 4.41 -14.76 1.80
N GLU A 236 3.86 -13.84 2.59
CA GLU A 236 3.07 -14.07 3.79
C GLU A 236 1.60 -14.36 3.44
N VAL A 237 1.14 -13.93 2.27
CA VAL A 237 -0.22 -14.20 1.74
C VAL A 237 -0.20 -14.72 0.30
N SER A 238 -1.26 -15.43 -0.08
CA SER A 238 -1.44 -15.92 -1.45
C SER A 238 -1.46 -14.75 -2.45
N PHE A 239 -0.73 -14.90 -3.55
CA PHE A 239 -0.61 -13.89 -4.61
C PHE A 239 -0.03 -12.54 -4.15
N GLU A 240 0.73 -12.52 -3.04
CA GLU A 240 1.48 -11.32 -2.66
C GLU A 240 2.44 -10.88 -3.77
N VAL A 241 2.46 -9.58 -4.07
CA VAL A 241 3.38 -8.97 -5.04
C VAL A 241 4.04 -7.77 -4.40
N TRP A 242 5.35 -7.66 -4.55
CA TRP A 242 6.11 -6.48 -4.19
C TRP A 242 6.43 -5.67 -5.43
N ILE A 243 6.15 -4.36 -5.39
CA ILE A 243 6.59 -3.38 -6.39
C ILE A 243 7.71 -2.57 -5.76
N VAL A 244 8.91 -2.64 -6.33
CA VAL A 244 10.12 -2.09 -5.68
C VAL A 244 10.94 -1.28 -6.69
N PRO A 245 11.44 -0.08 -6.34
CA PRO A 245 12.36 0.65 -7.21
C PRO A 245 13.69 -0.09 -7.33
N LYS A 246 14.25 -0.13 -8.54
CA LYS A 246 15.55 -0.73 -8.83
C LYS A 246 16.70 0.11 -8.25
N THR A 247 16.52 1.42 -8.20
CA THR A 247 17.45 2.35 -7.56
C THR A 247 17.24 2.32 -6.06
N HIS A 248 18.34 2.28 -5.29
CA HIS A 248 18.26 2.33 -3.84
C HIS A 248 17.69 3.68 -3.37
N GLN A 249 16.54 3.64 -2.70
CA GLN A 249 15.88 4.79 -2.08
C GLN A 249 15.43 4.42 -0.67
N VAL A 250 15.49 5.39 0.25
CA VAL A 250 15.19 5.17 1.68
C VAL A 250 13.74 5.46 2.02
N ASP A 251 13.14 6.43 1.33
CA ASP A 251 11.85 7.01 1.67
C ASP A 251 11.08 7.34 0.38
N PHE A 252 9.76 7.13 0.39
CA PHE A 252 8.89 7.45 -0.74
C PHE A 252 8.90 8.94 -1.08
N ARG A 253 9.21 9.82 -0.12
CA ARG A 253 9.41 11.26 -0.38
C ARG A 253 10.48 11.55 -1.41
N ASP A 254 11.48 10.68 -1.50
CA ASP A 254 12.65 10.88 -2.35
C ASP A 254 12.45 10.36 -3.78
N ILE A 255 11.23 9.90 -4.13
CA ILE A 255 10.92 9.46 -5.49
C ILE A 255 11.09 10.64 -6.48
N PRO A 256 11.97 10.51 -7.49
CA PRO A 256 12.11 11.53 -8.52
C PRO A 256 10.86 11.65 -9.39
N ASP A 257 10.57 12.86 -9.90
CA ASP A 257 9.40 13.10 -10.75
C ASP A 257 9.38 12.21 -12.00
N GLU A 258 10.55 11.90 -12.56
CA GLU A 258 10.69 11.01 -13.71
C GLU A 258 10.39 9.53 -13.40
N GLU A 259 10.41 9.11 -12.14
CA GLU A 259 10.10 7.72 -11.75
C GLU A 259 8.61 7.52 -11.42
N LYS A 260 7.86 8.59 -11.14
CA LYS A 260 6.42 8.52 -10.82
C LYS A 260 5.59 7.86 -11.93
N PRO A 261 5.80 8.13 -13.23
CA PRO A 261 5.07 7.43 -14.29
C PRO A 261 5.37 5.94 -14.34
N ASP A 262 6.63 5.53 -14.15
CA ASP A 262 7.01 4.12 -14.11
C ASP A 262 6.42 3.41 -12.87
N PHE A 263 6.24 4.13 -11.76
CA PHE A 263 5.54 3.59 -10.59
C PHE A 263 4.04 3.39 -10.85
N ALA A 264 3.39 4.38 -11.47
CA ALA A 264 1.99 4.32 -11.87
C ALA A 264 1.72 3.15 -12.83
N ASP A 265 2.57 2.98 -13.84
CA ASP A 265 2.52 1.86 -14.77
C ASP A 265 2.66 0.50 -14.05
N SER A 266 3.61 0.38 -13.12
CA SER A 266 3.78 -0.85 -12.33
C SER A 266 2.53 -1.22 -11.52
N ILE A 267 1.88 -0.23 -10.91
CA ILE A 267 0.64 -0.46 -10.15
C ILE A 267 -0.49 -0.92 -11.08
N ILE A 268 -0.68 -0.26 -12.23
CA ILE A 268 -1.71 -0.65 -13.22
C ILE A 268 -1.48 -2.08 -13.73
N LYS A 269 -0.22 -2.51 -13.91
CA LYS A 269 0.11 -3.83 -14.48
C LYS A 269 0.00 -4.98 -13.47
N VAL A 270 0.11 -4.68 -12.18
CA VAL A 270 0.14 -5.69 -11.11
C VAL A 270 -1.23 -5.89 -10.47
N LEU A 271 -2.05 -4.85 -10.40
CA LEU A 271 -3.46 -4.92 -10.00
C LEU A 271 -4.29 -5.54 -11.13
#